data_AF-A0A2V6EZN5-F1
#
_entry.id   AF-A0A2V6EZN5-F1
#
_cell.length_a   1.000
_cell.length_b   1.000
_cell.length_c   1.000
_cell.angle_alpha   90.00
_cell.angle_beta   90.00
_cell.angle_gamma   90.00
#
_symmetry.space_group_name_H-M   'P 1'
#
loop_
_entity.id
_entity.type
_entity.pdbx_description
1 polymer ?
#
loop_
_entity_poly.entity_id
_entity_poly.type
_entity_poly.pdbx_seq_one_letter_code
_entity_poly.pdbx_strand_id
1 'polypeptide(L)'
;MKRFVILAGLCLGLSARGKESANETAQSRPIYRCLFVVDTSWSMSRRKTVTLDTVSKLILSGVGGRLHAGEAWSIWTFEDQLHTNVFPAQLWDPRRREEAANHAYRFLRDQRPKKNKGHLDKALAAIGGEASLSGTLTVFLFTDGTEPIKGTPFDEPINAIFTTHAAGMRKAKKPFVTVFVAQNAQIAAYSVTPGGEPIFIPRLAKTSEKESAAPPPEPSSATKPEATPAPQPPTKKSLTVDEISEALRQSRKAKTNTVAAAPAPLILRGPTA
;
A
#
# COMPACT_ATOMS: atom_id res chain seq x y z
N MET A 1 -70.27 -47.08 -16.34
CA MET A 1 -70.38 -47.30 -17.80
C MET A 1 -68.97 -47.35 -18.37
N LYS A 2 -68.62 -48.47 -19.01
CA LYS A 2 -67.33 -48.73 -19.68
C LYS A 2 -67.24 -47.94 -20.97
N ARG A 3 -66.11 -47.30 -21.26
CA ARG A 3 -65.52 -47.25 -22.62
C ARG A 3 -63.99 -47.26 -22.52
N PHE A 4 -63.44 -48.41 -22.87
CA PHE A 4 -62.06 -48.63 -23.28
C PHE A 4 -61.85 -48.01 -24.67
N VAL A 5 -60.72 -47.33 -24.89
CA VAL A 5 -60.02 -47.30 -26.18
C VAL A 5 -58.53 -47.39 -25.88
N ILE A 6 -57.91 -48.46 -26.37
CA ILE A 6 -56.46 -48.70 -26.42
C ILE A 6 -56.02 -48.47 -27.88
N LEU A 7 -54.92 -47.74 -28.07
CA LEU A 7 -54.01 -47.84 -29.22
C LEU A 7 -52.65 -47.27 -28.72
N ALA A 8 -51.65 -48.09 -28.39
CA ALA A 8 -50.59 -48.62 -29.28
C ALA A 8 -49.96 -47.52 -30.17
N GLY A 9 -48.67 -47.22 -30.16
CA GLY A 9 -47.50 -47.74 -29.45
C GLY A 9 -46.23 -46.98 -29.89
N LEU A 10 -45.10 -47.36 -29.28
CA LEU A 10 -43.74 -47.33 -29.83
C LEU A 10 -43.09 -45.96 -30.17
N CYS A 11 -42.15 -45.52 -29.33
CA CYS A 11 -40.75 -45.32 -29.72
C CYS A 11 -39.87 -45.08 -28.48
N LEU A 12 -38.98 -46.03 -28.22
CA LEU A 12 -37.85 -45.93 -27.32
C LEU A 12 -36.91 -44.83 -27.84
N GLY A 13 -36.93 -43.67 -27.19
CA GLY A 13 -35.94 -42.62 -27.35
C GLY A 13 -35.16 -42.43 -26.05
N LEU A 14 -34.21 -43.34 -25.80
CA LEU A 14 -33.24 -43.20 -24.72
C LEU A 14 -32.30 -42.04 -25.10
N SER A 15 -32.71 -40.79 -24.85
CA SER A 15 -31.79 -39.65 -24.95
C SER A 15 -30.82 -39.74 -23.77
N ALA A 16 -29.70 -40.42 -24.02
CA ALA A 16 -28.48 -40.27 -23.24
C ALA A 16 -28.13 -38.79 -23.22
N ARG A 17 -28.51 -38.10 -22.13
CA ARG A 17 -28.04 -36.77 -21.83
C ARG A 17 -26.55 -36.92 -21.54
N GLY A 18 -25.74 -36.78 -22.59
CA GLY A 18 -24.32 -36.56 -22.46
C GLY A 18 -24.15 -35.43 -21.46
N LYS A 19 -23.53 -35.75 -20.32
CA LYS A 19 -22.97 -34.73 -19.44
C LYS A 19 -21.82 -34.14 -20.24
N GLU A 20 -22.15 -33.14 -21.04
CA GLU A 20 -21.17 -32.22 -21.58
C GLU A 20 -20.52 -31.60 -20.36
N SER A 21 -19.33 -32.12 -20.05
CA SER A 21 -18.47 -31.62 -19.01
C SER A 21 -18.14 -30.20 -19.44
N ALA A 22 -18.89 -29.23 -18.90
CA ALA A 22 -18.50 -27.84 -18.94
C ALA A 22 -17.11 -27.81 -18.30
N ASN A 23 -16.09 -27.78 -19.15
CA ASN A 23 -14.76 -27.37 -18.79
C ASN A 23 -14.88 -25.87 -18.55
N GLU A 24 -15.51 -25.53 -17.43
CA GLU A 24 -15.45 -24.21 -16.83
C GLU A 24 -13.96 -24.02 -16.56
N THR A 25 -13.28 -23.40 -17.53
CA THR A 25 -11.91 -22.92 -17.36
C THR A 25 -11.93 -22.11 -16.08
N ALA A 26 -11.48 -22.71 -14.99
CA ALA A 26 -11.28 -22.03 -13.73
C ALA A 26 -10.45 -20.80 -14.07
N GLN A 27 -11.09 -19.63 -14.09
CA GLN A 27 -10.40 -18.39 -14.42
C GLN A 27 -9.28 -18.28 -13.40
N SER A 28 -8.04 -18.46 -13.86
CA SER A 28 -6.88 -18.41 -12.98
C SER A 28 -6.91 -17.07 -12.29
N ARG A 29 -7.01 -17.07 -10.96
CA ARG A 29 -6.99 -15.87 -10.14
C ARG A 29 -5.74 -15.04 -10.54
N PRO A 30 -5.87 -13.73 -10.79
CA PRO A 30 -4.73 -12.90 -11.16
C PRO A 30 -3.70 -12.90 -10.02
N ILE A 31 -2.43 -13.01 -10.38
CA ILE A 31 -1.31 -12.88 -9.44
C ILE A 31 -0.95 -11.40 -9.37
N TYR A 32 -1.25 -10.74 -8.26
CA TYR A 32 -1.02 -9.31 -8.14
C TYR A 32 0.45 -8.97 -7.95
N ARG A 33 0.94 -7.95 -8.68
CA ARG A 33 2.24 -7.31 -8.45
C ARG A 33 2.11 -6.04 -7.61
N CYS A 34 0.95 -5.39 -7.69
CA CYS A 34 0.61 -4.24 -6.87
C CYS A 34 -0.81 -4.35 -6.32
N LEU A 35 -0.99 -4.01 -5.05
CA LEU A 35 -2.29 -4.02 -4.40
C LEU A 35 -2.49 -2.76 -3.56
N PHE A 36 -3.59 -2.06 -3.78
CA PHE A 36 -4.02 -0.97 -2.90
C PHE A 36 -5.08 -1.52 -1.95
N VAL A 37 -4.86 -1.45 -0.64
CA VAL A 37 -5.80 -1.91 0.38
C VAL A 37 -6.28 -0.71 1.17
N VAL A 38 -7.57 -0.38 1.06
CA VAL A 38 -8.11 0.89 1.55
C VAL A 38 -9.17 0.64 2.61
N ASP A 39 -8.94 1.18 3.80
CA ASP A 39 -9.96 1.24 4.86
C ASP A 39 -11.09 2.20 4.44
N THR A 40 -12.30 1.66 4.32
CA THR A 40 -13.55 2.35 3.96
C THR A 40 -14.50 2.52 5.15
N SER A 41 -14.00 2.37 6.38
CA SER A 41 -14.74 2.63 7.62
C SER A 41 -15.00 4.12 7.87
N TRP A 42 -15.87 4.41 8.83
CA TRP A 42 -16.29 5.76 9.18
C TRP A 42 -15.14 6.66 9.64
N SER A 43 -14.14 6.09 10.30
CA SER A 43 -12.98 6.85 10.78
C SER A 43 -12.14 7.40 9.62
N MET A 44 -12.22 6.77 8.44
CA MET A 44 -11.58 7.23 7.22
C MET A 44 -12.39 8.30 6.47
N SER A 45 -13.65 8.58 6.84
CA SER A 45 -14.50 9.57 6.16
C SER A 45 -13.84 10.94 6.00
N ARG A 46 -13.19 11.45 7.04
CA ARG A 46 -12.50 12.75 7.03
C ARG A 46 -11.19 12.76 6.23
N ARG A 47 -10.66 11.57 5.93
CA ARG A 47 -9.40 11.34 5.20
C ARG A 47 -9.62 10.92 3.75
N LYS A 48 -10.88 10.72 3.36
CA LYS A 48 -11.27 10.17 2.06
C LYS A 48 -10.64 10.91 0.91
N THR A 49 -10.80 12.23 0.82
CA THR A 49 -10.24 13.03 -0.29
C THR A 49 -8.73 12.82 -0.44
N VAL A 50 -7.97 12.90 0.66
CA VAL A 50 -6.51 12.68 0.63
C VAL A 50 -6.18 11.25 0.20
N THR A 51 -6.98 10.27 0.61
CA THR A 51 -6.82 8.85 0.22
C THR A 51 -7.02 8.69 -1.29
N LEU A 52 -8.11 9.24 -1.84
CA LEU A 52 -8.42 9.22 -3.27
C LEU A 52 -7.27 9.81 -4.10
N ASP A 53 -6.82 11.01 -3.70
CA ASP A 53 -5.78 11.72 -4.42
C ASP A 53 -4.44 10.98 -4.35
N THR A 54 -4.12 10.37 -3.21
CA THR A 54 -2.88 9.60 -3.04
C THR A 54 -2.88 8.34 -3.90
N VAL A 55 -3.97 7.57 -3.88
CA VAL A 55 -4.12 6.36 -4.72
C VAL A 55 -4.05 6.74 -6.20
N SER A 56 -4.79 7.77 -6.61
CA SER A 56 -4.81 8.24 -8.01
C SER A 56 -3.41 8.67 -8.48
N LYS A 57 -2.67 9.44 -7.67
CA LYS A 57 -1.29 9.84 -7.99
C LYS A 57 -0.33 8.67 -8.08
N LEU A 58 -0.43 7.69 -7.17
CA LEU A 58 0.38 6.47 -7.22
C LEU A 58 0.14 5.71 -8.52
N ILE A 59 -1.13 5.50 -8.89
CA ILE A 59 -1.49 4.82 -10.15
C ILE A 59 -1.02 5.63 -11.35
N LEU A 60 -1.27 6.94 -11.40
CA LEU A 60 -0.84 7.80 -12.50
C LEU A 60 0.68 7.76 -12.74
N SER A 61 1.47 7.61 -11.67
CA SER A 61 2.93 7.46 -11.73
C SER A 61 3.41 6.06 -12.12
N GLY A 62 2.51 5.08 -12.30
CA GLY A 62 2.88 3.67 -12.42
C GLY A 62 3.60 3.15 -11.18
N VAL A 63 3.18 3.60 -10.00
CA VAL A 63 3.77 3.26 -8.70
C VAL A 63 5.25 3.67 -8.65
N GLY A 64 5.53 4.91 -9.06
CA GLY A 64 6.89 5.42 -9.22
C GLY A 64 7.69 4.68 -10.31
N GLY A 65 7.01 4.29 -11.40
CA GLY A 65 7.59 3.52 -12.51
C GLY A 65 7.93 2.07 -12.17
N ARG A 66 7.40 1.51 -11.08
CA ARG A 66 7.69 0.13 -10.64
C ARG A 66 6.74 -0.91 -11.20
N LEU A 67 5.58 -0.48 -11.69
CA LEU A 67 4.61 -1.36 -12.31
C LEU A 67 4.94 -1.48 -13.82
N HIS A 68 5.16 -2.70 -14.29
CA HIS A 68 5.54 -3.02 -15.66
C HIS A 68 4.33 -3.44 -16.49
N ALA A 69 4.39 -3.24 -17.80
CA ALA A 69 3.28 -3.56 -18.69
C ALA A 69 2.87 -5.04 -18.56
N GLY A 70 1.57 -5.31 -18.47
CA GLY A 70 1.02 -6.65 -18.27
C GLY A 70 1.00 -7.14 -16.81
N GLU A 71 1.60 -6.41 -15.86
CA GLU A 71 1.50 -6.78 -14.45
C GLU A 71 0.10 -6.49 -13.89
N ALA A 72 -0.45 -7.44 -13.12
CA ALA A 72 -1.77 -7.29 -12.53
C ALA A 72 -1.74 -6.42 -11.28
N TRP A 73 -2.74 -5.53 -11.14
CA TRP A 73 -2.97 -4.73 -9.95
C TRP A 73 -4.46 -4.66 -9.62
N SER A 74 -4.78 -4.37 -8.36
CA SER A 74 -6.17 -4.19 -7.92
C SER A 74 -6.28 -3.27 -6.70
N ILE A 75 -7.52 -2.96 -6.33
CA ILE A 75 -7.90 -2.25 -5.11
C ILE A 75 -8.78 -3.18 -4.28
N TRP A 76 -8.35 -3.48 -3.06
CA TRP A 76 -9.20 -4.07 -2.05
C TRP A 76 -9.69 -2.97 -1.11
N THR A 77 -10.94 -3.07 -0.70
CA THR A 77 -11.50 -2.21 0.33
C THR A 77 -11.86 -3.04 1.53
N PHE A 78 -11.83 -2.46 2.72
CA PHE A 78 -12.29 -3.15 3.90
C PHE A 78 -12.95 -2.21 4.88
N GLU A 79 -13.97 -2.73 5.53
CA GLU A 79 -14.56 -2.16 6.72
C GLU A 79 -14.84 -3.31 7.70
N ASP A 80 -16.09 -3.73 7.87
CA ASP A 80 -16.41 -4.94 8.64
C ASP A 80 -16.01 -6.24 7.92
N GLN A 81 -15.96 -6.18 6.59
CA GLN A 81 -15.56 -7.26 5.71
C GLN A 81 -14.49 -6.79 4.74
N LEU A 82 -13.69 -7.75 4.25
CA LEU A 82 -12.72 -7.53 3.20
C LEU A 82 -13.38 -7.78 1.85
N HIS A 83 -13.24 -6.81 0.94
CA HIS A 83 -13.78 -6.85 -0.41
C HIS A 83 -12.64 -6.88 -1.42
N THR A 84 -12.38 -8.05 -2.02
CA THR A 84 -11.21 -8.25 -2.89
C THR A 84 -11.51 -8.16 -4.39
N ASN A 85 -12.78 -8.29 -4.78
CA ASN A 85 -13.19 -8.44 -6.19
C ASN A 85 -14.22 -7.39 -6.64
N VAL A 86 -14.48 -6.35 -5.84
CA VAL A 86 -15.42 -5.27 -6.22
C VAL A 86 -14.78 -4.32 -7.22
N PHE A 87 -13.50 -3.99 -7.02
CA PHE A 87 -12.69 -3.42 -8.08
C PHE A 87 -12.08 -4.56 -8.90
N PRO A 88 -12.35 -4.64 -10.22
CA PRO A 88 -11.80 -5.70 -11.04
C PRO A 88 -10.28 -5.55 -11.14
N ALA A 89 -9.57 -6.67 -11.10
CA ALA A 89 -8.15 -6.71 -11.40
C ALA A 89 -7.88 -6.12 -12.79
N GLN A 90 -6.84 -5.28 -12.90
CA GLN A 90 -6.44 -4.68 -14.15
C GLN A 90 -5.01 -5.08 -14.48
N LEU A 91 -4.75 -5.30 -15.76
CA LEU A 91 -3.39 -5.38 -16.28
C LEU A 91 -2.87 -3.96 -16.48
N TRP A 92 -1.64 -3.72 -16.05
CA TRP A 92 -1.01 -2.42 -16.20
C TRP A 92 -0.67 -2.14 -17.66
N ASP A 93 -1.11 -0.98 -18.16
CA ASP A 93 -0.68 -0.43 -19.44
C ASP A 93 -0.27 1.04 -19.20
N PRO A 94 1.02 1.38 -19.35
CA PRO A 94 1.49 2.75 -19.13
C PRO A 94 0.81 3.77 -20.06
N ARG A 95 0.30 3.34 -21.23
CA ARG A 95 -0.42 4.21 -22.18
C ARG A 95 -1.82 4.58 -21.67
N ARG A 96 -2.38 3.78 -20.76
CA ARG A 96 -3.73 3.95 -20.19
C ARG A 96 -3.73 4.37 -18.71
N ARG A 97 -2.58 4.85 -18.21
CA ARG A 97 -2.40 5.25 -16.80
C ARG A 97 -3.41 6.29 -16.31
N GLU A 98 -3.81 7.23 -17.17
CA GLU A 98 -4.80 8.26 -16.82
C GLU A 98 -6.20 7.66 -16.67
N GLU A 99 -6.60 6.77 -17.58
CA GLU A 99 -7.86 6.03 -17.49
C GLU A 99 -7.90 5.16 -16.23
N ALA A 100 -6.81 4.43 -15.95
CA ALA A 100 -6.65 3.61 -14.75
C ALA A 100 -6.79 4.43 -13.46
N ALA A 101 -6.09 5.57 -13.37
CA ALA A 101 -6.15 6.46 -12.21
C ALA A 101 -7.55 7.06 -12.03
N ASN A 102 -8.21 7.48 -13.13
CA ASN A 102 -9.57 8.00 -13.10
C ASN A 102 -10.59 6.95 -12.68
N HIS A 103 -10.45 5.70 -13.14
CA HIS A 103 -11.32 4.59 -12.75
C HIS A 103 -11.16 4.31 -11.24
N ALA A 104 -9.93 4.19 -10.75
CA ALA A 104 -9.65 4.02 -9.32
C ALA A 104 -10.22 5.16 -8.47
N TYR A 105 -10.04 6.41 -8.92
CA TYR A 105 -10.57 7.59 -8.24
C TYR A 105 -12.09 7.53 -8.13
N ARG A 106 -12.79 7.27 -9.24
CA ARG A 106 -14.27 7.18 -9.25
C ARG A 106 -14.77 6.03 -8.37
N PHE A 107 -14.15 4.86 -8.49
CA PHE A 107 -14.47 3.69 -7.66
C PHE A 107 -14.40 4.02 -6.17
N LEU A 108 -13.28 4.57 -5.70
CA LEU A 108 -13.10 4.91 -4.28
C LEU A 108 -13.96 6.11 -3.85
N ARG A 109 -14.20 7.08 -4.74
CA ARG A 109 -15.10 8.21 -4.48
C ARG A 109 -16.52 7.73 -4.21
N ASP A 110 -16.96 6.68 -4.89
CA ASP A 110 -18.33 6.18 -4.76
C ASP A 110 -18.50 5.25 -3.54
N GLN A 111 -17.40 4.81 -2.91
CA GLN A 111 -17.43 4.08 -1.64
C GLN A 111 -17.98 4.95 -0.51
N ARG A 112 -19.10 4.54 0.10
CA ARG A 112 -19.70 5.24 1.24
C ARG A 112 -19.10 4.73 2.55
N PRO A 113 -18.51 5.60 3.39
CA PRO A 113 -17.96 5.18 4.67
C PRO A 113 -19.02 4.47 5.53
N LYS A 114 -18.70 3.28 6.03
CA LYS A 114 -19.60 2.50 6.88
C LYS A 114 -19.30 2.74 8.36
N LYS A 115 -20.33 2.74 9.22
CA LYS A 115 -20.16 2.99 10.67
C LYS A 115 -19.37 1.92 11.40
N ASN A 116 -19.16 0.76 10.78
CA ASN A 116 -18.46 -0.36 11.38
C ASN A 116 -16.96 -0.06 11.48
N LYS A 117 -16.32 -0.62 12.51
CA LYS A 117 -14.86 -0.56 12.61
C LYS A 117 -14.26 -1.40 11.48
N GLY A 118 -13.11 -0.96 10.96
CA GLY A 118 -12.26 -1.80 10.14
C GLY A 118 -11.92 -3.11 10.85
N HIS A 119 -11.78 -4.19 10.08
CA HIS A 119 -11.14 -5.43 10.48
C HIS A 119 -9.80 -5.54 9.73
N LEU A 120 -8.83 -4.76 10.20
CA LEU A 120 -7.49 -4.72 9.62
C LEU A 120 -6.80 -6.08 9.71
N ASP A 121 -7.09 -6.86 10.75
CA ASP A 121 -6.64 -8.25 10.90
C ASP A 121 -6.97 -9.12 9.68
N LYS A 122 -8.21 -9.07 9.19
CA LYS A 122 -8.63 -9.80 7.98
C LYS A 122 -7.91 -9.32 6.73
N ALA A 123 -7.74 -8.01 6.60
CA ALA A 123 -7.01 -7.43 5.48
C ALA A 123 -5.53 -7.86 5.48
N LEU A 124 -4.86 -7.84 6.64
CA LEU A 124 -3.47 -8.27 6.80
C LEU A 124 -3.29 -9.77 6.55
N ALA A 125 -4.21 -10.61 7.05
CA ALA A 125 -4.18 -12.05 6.75
C ALA A 125 -4.30 -12.32 5.24
N ALA A 126 -5.20 -11.61 4.55
CA ALA A 126 -5.35 -11.74 3.10
C ALA A 126 -4.13 -11.20 2.33
N ILE A 127 -3.52 -10.10 2.80
CA ILE A 127 -2.25 -9.59 2.27
C ILE A 127 -1.14 -10.64 2.40
N GLY A 128 -1.03 -11.30 3.55
CA GLY A 128 -0.06 -12.38 3.77
C GLY A 128 -0.28 -13.57 2.83
N GLY A 129 -1.54 -13.96 2.63
CA GLY A 129 -1.91 -14.99 1.66
C GLY A 129 -1.52 -14.62 0.23
N GLU A 130 -1.81 -13.39 -0.22
CA GLU A 130 -1.45 -12.92 -1.55
C GLU A 130 0.07 -12.80 -1.74
N ALA A 131 0.78 -12.30 -0.71
CA ALA A 131 2.24 -12.24 -0.72
C ALA A 131 2.85 -13.63 -0.90
N SER A 132 2.28 -14.63 -0.22
CA SER A 132 2.72 -16.03 -0.31
C SER A 132 2.52 -16.62 -1.71
N LEU A 133 1.43 -16.26 -2.37
CA LEU A 133 1.09 -16.74 -3.72
C LEU A 133 1.89 -16.03 -4.82
N SER A 134 2.08 -14.71 -4.71
CA SER A 134 2.66 -13.90 -5.78
C SER A 134 4.19 -13.99 -5.85
N GLY A 135 4.84 -14.32 -4.73
CA GLY A 135 6.30 -14.35 -4.61
C GLY A 135 6.95 -12.95 -4.57
N THR A 136 6.41 -11.98 -5.32
CA THR A 136 6.78 -10.56 -5.28
C THR A 136 5.53 -9.69 -5.37
N LEU A 137 5.25 -8.90 -4.34
CA LEU A 137 4.05 -8.07 -4.22
C LEU A 137 4.38 -6.75 -3.53
N THR A 138 3.90 -5.63 -4.07
CA THR A 138 3.90 -4.34 -3.35
C THR A 138 2.48 -4.01 -2.91
N VAL A 139 2.28 -3.78 -1.61
CA VAL A 139 0.98 -3.42 -1.04
C VAL A 139 1.02 -2.01 -0.48
N PHE A 140 0.00 -1.22 -0.78
CA PHE A 140 -0.25 0.10 -0.18
C PHE A 140 -1.48 0.02 0.71
N LEU A 141 -1.28 -0.04 2.02
CA LEU A 141 -2.33 -0.11 3.01
C LEU A 141 -2.66 1.30 3.52
N PHE A 142 -3.90 1.74 3.34
CA PHE A 142 -4.40 3.03 3.79
C PHE A 142 -5.31 2.86 5.01
N THR A 143 -4.88 3.36 6.16
CA THR A 143 -5.66 3.27 7.42
C THR A 143 -5.61 4.57 8.21
N ASP A 144 -6.41 4.63 9.27
CA ASP A 144 -6.34 5.71 10.24
C ASP A 144 -5.33 5.50 11.37
N GLY A 145 -4.71 4.31 11.42
CA GLY A 145 -3.76 3.88 12.45
C GLY A 145 -4.37 3.59 13.82
N THR A 146 -5.70 3.45 13.93
CA THR A 146 -6.36 3.15 15.22
C THR A 146 -6.34 1.67 15.58
N GLU A 147 -6.42 0.80 14.57
CA GLU A 147 -6.22 -0.64 14.73
C GLU A 147 -4.74 -0.97 14.53
N PRO A 148 -4.13 -1.76 15.44
CA PRO A 148 -2.72 -2.14 15.31
C PRO A 148 -2.51 -3.14 14.17
N ILE A 149 -1.38 -3.01 13.50
CA ILE A 149 -0.86 -4.05 12.60
C ILE A 149 -0.51 -5.29 13.42
N LYS A 150 -0.93 -6.46 12.94
CA LYS A 150 -0.64 -7.76 13.52
C LYS A 150 -0.36 -8.80 12.42
N GLY A 151 0.55 -9.73 12.68
CA GLY A 151 0.86 -10.84 11.79
C GLY A 151 1.89 -10.51 10.70
N THR A 152 2.64 -9.42 10.87
CA THR A 152 3.77 -9.07 10.01
C THR A 152 5.09 -9.13 10.79
N PRO A 153 6.24 -9.28 10.13
CA PRO A 153 7.55 -9.15 10.80
C PRO A 153 7.83 -7.74 11.34
N PHE A 154 6.96 -6.77 11.08
CA PHE A 154 7.17 -5.35 11.35
C PHE A 154 6.07 -4.74 12.23
N ASP A 155 5.32 -5.58 12.96
CA ASP A 155 4.18 -5.15 13.79
C ASP A 155 4.57 -4.06 14.79
N GLU A 156 5.56 -4.33 15.65
CA GLU A 156 6.01 -3.41 16.69
C GLU A 156 6.47 -2.05 16.13
N PRO A 157 7.41 -1.97 15.16
CA PRO A 157 7.87 -0.68 14.69
C PRO A 157 6.79 0.10 13.92
N ILE A 158 5.86 -0.55 13.22
CA ILE A 158 4.75 0.16 12.56
C ILE A 158 3.77 0.70 13.61
N ASN A 159 3.43 -0.10 14.62
CA ASN A 159 2.50 0.31 15.68
C ASN A 159 3.07 1.45 16.54
N ALA A 160 4.39 1.51 16.73
CA ALA A 160 5.06 2.65 17.36
C ALA A 160 4.85 3.95 16.57
N ILE A 161 4.95 3.90 15.23
CA ILE A 161 4.69 5.05 14.35
C ILE A 161 3.21 5.47 14.45
N PHE A 162 2.27 4.53 14.40
CA PHE A 162 0.85 4.82 14.52
C PHE A 162 0.53 5.54 15.82
N THR A 163 1.00 4.99 16.94
CA THR A 163 0.78 5.55 18.28
C THR A 163 1.39 6.95 18.41
N THR A 164 2.63 7.13 17.96
CA THR A 164 3.35 8.40 18.08
C THR A 164 2.72 9.52 17.26
N HIS A 165 2.15 9.22 16.08
CA HIS A 165 1.64 10.24 15.17
C HIS A 165 0.12 10.34 15.06
N ALA A 166 -0.65 9.49 15.74
CA ALA A 166 -2.11 9.42 15.61
C ALA A 166 -2.80 10.79 15.74
N ALA A 167 -2.42 11.59 16.74
CA ALA A 167 -3.01 12.91 16.96
C ALA A 167 -2.72 13.89 15.81
N GLY A 168 -1.48 13.89 15.30
CA GLY A 168 -1.05 14.72 14.18
C GLY A 168 -1.78 14.36 12.89
N MET A 169 -1.85 13.05 12.59
CA MET A 169 -2.54 12.51 11.41
C MET A 169 -4.04 12.80 11.44
N ARG A 170 -4.68 12.63 12.61
CA ARG A 170 -6.10 12.98 12.81
C ARG A 170 -6.35 14.47 12.61
N LYS A 171 -5.51 15.35 13.17
CA LYS A 171 -5.63 16.80 13.00
C LYS A 171 -5.42 17.23 11.54
N ALA A 172 -4.45 16.62 10.86
CA ALA A 172 -4.16 16.88 9.45
C ALA A 172 -5.16 16.25 8.48
N LYS A 173 -6.07 15.38 8.97
CA LYS A 173 -7.01 14.60 8.16
C LYS A 173 -6.29 13.76 7.09
N LYS A 174 -5.12 13.23 7.45
CA LYS A 174 -4.32 12.35 6.58
C LYS A 174 -4.44 10.90 7.04
N PRO A 175 -4.51 9.92 6.11
CA PRO A 175 -4.37 8.51 6.43
C PRO A 175 -2.89 8.15 6.59
N PHE A 176 -2.60 7.11 7.37
CA PHE A 176 -1.32 6.44 7.26
C PHE A 176 -1.33 5.60 5.98
N VAL A 177 -0.25 5.68 5.21
CA VAL A 177 0.02 4.80 4.07
C VAL A 177 1.18 3.90 4.48
N THR A 178 0.86 2.64 4.77
CA THR A 178 1.86 1.61 5.07
C THR A 178 2.17 0.87 3.78
N VAL A 179 3.41 0.91 3.32
CA VAL A 179 3.84 0.13 2.16
C VAL A 179 4.46 -1.16 2.66
N PHE A 180 3.99 -2.29 2.17
CA PHE A 180 4.66 -3.58 2.35
C PHE A 180 5.27 -4.02 1.03
N VAL A 181 6.51 -4.49 1.05
CA VAL A 181 7.14 -5.14 -0.10
C VAL A 181 7.40 -6.58 0.28
N ALA A 182 6.74 -7.49 -0.41
CA ALA A 182 6.96 -8.91 -0.28
C ALA A 182 7.91 -9.42 -1.37
N GLN A 183 8.79 -10.34 -0.97
CA GLN A 183 9.72 -11.07 -1.82
C GLN A 183 9.89 -12.46 -1.22
N ASN A 184 10.08 -13.47 -2.08
CA ASN A 184 10.20 -14.87 -1.65
C ASN A 184 9.05 -15.32 -0.75
N ALA A 185 7.82 -14.95 -1.12
CA ALA A 185 6.59 -15.30 -0.42
C ALA A 185 6.44 -14.70 1.01
N GLN A 186 7.27 -13.72 1.38
CA GLN A 186 7.23 -13.09 2.70
C GLN A 186 7.33 -11.57 2.61
N ILE A 187 6.74 -10.85 3.57
CA ILE A 187 6.93 -9.41 3.69
C ILE A 187 8.37 -9.15 4.14
N ALA A 188 9.16 -8.52 3.26
CA ALA A 188 10.60 -8.33 3.45
C ALA A 188 11.00 -6.88 3.76
N ALA A 189 10.15 -5.91 3.43
CA ALA A 189 10.37 -4.51 3.81
C ALA A 189 9.04 -3.78 4.03
N TYR A 190 9.12 -2.67 4.77
CA TYR A 190 7.99 -1.78 5.00
C TYR A 190 8.40 -0.30 4.97
N SER A 191 7.41 0.57 4.84
CA SER A 191 7.52 1.99 5.15
C SER A 191 6.17 2.52 5.63
N VAL A 192 6.16 3.66 6.33
CA VAL A 192 4.94 4.36 6.73
C VAL A 192 5.08 5.83 6.35
N THR A 193 4.12 6.37 5.62
CA THR A 193 4.12 7.76 5.17
C THR A 193 2.73 8.39 5.31
N PRO A 194 2.60 9.68 5.65
CA PRO A 194 1.31 10.36 5.60
C PRO A 194 0.75 10.43 4.18
N GLY A 195 -0.54 10.16 4.02
CA GLY A 195 -1.22 10.36 2.74
C GLY A 195 -1.14 11.81 2.26
N GLY A 196 -1.03 11.98 0.95
CA GLY A 196 -0.82 13.26 0.29
C GLY A 196 0.64 13.76 0.30
N GLU A 197 1.55 13.07 1.00
CA GLU A 197 3.00 13.27 0.90
C GLU A 197 3.61 12.30 -0.14
N PRO A 198 4.86 12.51 -0.58
CA PRO A 198 5.57 11.54 -1.43
C PRO A 198 5.70 10.18 -0.73
N ILE A 199 5.02 9.16 -1.26
CA ILE A 199 5.00 7.82 -0.67
C ILE A 199 6.32 7.10 -0.96
N PHE A 200 7.07 6.78 0.08
CA PHE A 200 8.32 6.03 -0.03
C PHE A 200 8.03 4.54 -0.23
N ILE A 201 8.53 3.96 -1.33
CA ILE A 201 8.41 2.52 -1.61
C ILE A 201 9.78 1.89 -1.36
N PRO A 202 9.95 1.00 -0.37
CA PRO A 202 11.22 0.33 -0.14
C PRO A 202 11.73 -0.39 -1.40
N ARG A 203 13.05 -0.40 -1.63
CA ARG A 203 13.67 -1.24 -2.65
C ARG A 203 14.35 -2.41 -1.97
N LEU A 204 13.99 -3.63 -2.37
CA LEU A 204 14.73 -4.81 -1.99
C LEU A 204 15.91 -4.95 -2.96
N ALA A 205 17.10 -5.22 -2.44
CA ALA A 205 18.24 -5.54 -3.29
C ALA A 205 17.88 -6.83 -4.05
N LYS A 206 17.93 -6.79 -5.39
CA LYS A 206 17.84 -8.01 -6.18
C LYS A 206 19.12 -8.80 -5.89
N THR A 207 19.00 -9.99 -5.34
CA THR A 207 20.13 -10.91 -5.24
C THR A 207 20.42 -11.46 -6.65
N SER A 208 21.68 -11.33 -7.10
CA SER A 208 22.29 -11.70 -8.40
C SER A 208 22.26 -10.58 -9.46
N GLU A 209 23.37 -10.18 -10.11
CA GLU A 209 24.55 -10.95 -10.55
C GLU A 209 25.76 -10.95 -9.60
N LYS A 210 26.22 -12.16 -9.32
CA LYS A 210 27.63 -12.45 -9.09
C LYS A 210 28.35 -12.14 -10.41
N GLU A 211 28.86 -10.92 -10.53
CA GLU A 211 29.78 -10.55 -11.61
C GLU A 211 31.03 -11.43 -11.48
N SER A 212 31.05 -12.48 -12.30
CA SER A 212 32.26 -13.20 -12.64
C SER A 212 33.03 -12.34 -13.63
N ALA A 213 33.89 -11.48 -13.12
CA ALA A 213 35.03 -10.95 -13.84
C ALA A 213 36.28 -11.01 -12.94
N ALA A 214 37.07 -12.06 -13.21
CA ALA A 214 38.46 -12.41 -12.88
C ALA A 214 39.31 -11.58 -11.86
N PRO A 215 40.22 -12.27 -11.13
CA PRO A 215 41.13 -11.64 -10.19
C PRO A 215 42.29 -10.93 -10.92
N PRO A 216 42.61 -9.67 -10.59
CA PRO A 216 43.93 -9.10 -10.88
C PRO A 216 44.95 -9.57 -9.82
N PRO A 217 46.21 -9.81 -10.21
CA PRO A 217 47.22 -10.45 -9.37
C PRO A 217 47.69 -9.51 -8.24
N GLU A 218 47.86 -10.03 -7.03
CA GLU A 218 48.76 -9.44 -6.04
C GLU A 218 50.22 -9.67 -6.48
N PRO A 219 51.14 -8.75 -6.17
CA PRO A 219 51.93 -8.95 -4.95
C PRO A 219 52.29 -7.69 -4.14
N SER A 220 52.14 -7.84 -2.82
CA SER A 220 53.16 -7.60 -1.77
C SER A 220 53.65 -6.17 -1.47
N SER A 221 53.33 -5.65 -0.27
CA SER A 221 54.20 -5.71 0.92
C SER A 221 53.80 -4.71 2.02
N ALA A 222 53.68 -5.23 3.25
CA ALA A 222 53.94 -4.66 4.60
C ALA A 222 53.42 -3.22 4.92
N THR A 223 52.67 -2.99 6.00
CA THR A 223 53.15 -3.10 7.40
C THR A 223 51.99 -3.03 8.40
N LYS A 224 51.95 -3.94 9.38
CA LYS A 224 51.20 -3.86 10.67
C LYS A 224 52.20 -3.41 11.75
N PRO A 225 51.83 -2.59 12.77
CA PRO A 225 51.30 -3.08 14.07
C PRO A 225 50.05 -2.30 14.56
N GLU A 226 48.94 -2.94 14.94
CA GLU A 226 48.51 -3.29 16.33
C GLU A 226 48.27 -2.04 17.21
N ALA A 227 47.07 -1.74 17.77
CA ALA A 227 46.19 -2.61 18.56
C ALA A 227 44.76 -2.05 18.82
N THR A 228 43.89 -2.97 19.28
CA THR A 228 42.73 -2.78 20.20
C THR A 228 41.33 -2.56 19.56
N PRO A 229 40.27 -3.26 20.05
CA PRO A 229 39.15 -3.69 19.23
C PRO A 229 38.05 -2.64 19.11
N ALA A 230 37.64 -2.35 17.87
CA ALA A 230 36.48 -1.53 17.60
C ALA A 230 35.19 -2.39 17.57
N PRO A 231 34.07 -1.89 18.12
CA PRO A 231 32.81 -2.61 18.23
C PRO A 231 32.21 -2.98 16.87
N GLN A 232 31.49 -4.10 16.85
CA GLN A 232 30.66 -4.55 15.72
C GLN A 232 29.88 -3.37 15.11
N PRO A 233 29.87 -3.19 13.77
CA PRO A 233 29.05 -2.16 13.17
C PRO A 233 27.56 -2.45 13.47
N PRO A 234 26.82 -1.50 14.07
CA PRO A 234 25.42 -1.69 14.35
C PRO A 234 24.66 -1.84 13.03
N THR A 235 23.86 -2.90 12.95
CA THR A 235 22.70 -3.05 12.07
C THR A 235 22.10 -1.68 11.73
N LYS A 236 22.14 -1.30 10.45
CA LYS A 236 21.58 -0.02 9.99
C LYS A 236 20.10 0.04 10.38
N LYS A 237 19.87 0.86 11.39
CA LYS A 237 18.60 1.20 12.01
C LYS A 237 17.74 1.94 10.98
N SER A 238 16.53 1.44 10.75
CA SER A 238 15.40 2.26 10.33
C SER A 238 15.07 3.23 11.46
N LEU A 239 15.41 4.50 11.29
CA LEU A 239 15.04 5.67 12.11
C LEU A 239 14.98 6.88 11.13
N THR A 240 14.09 7.89 11.25
CA THR A 240 13.12 8.14 12.34
C THR A 240 11.93 9.05 12.01
N VAL A 241 10.86 8.83 12.78
CA VAL A 241 9.65 9.64 13.03
C VAL A 241 9.90 11.13 13.31
N ASP A 242 11.04 11.48 13.91
CA ASP A 242 11.39 12.88 14.23
C ASP A 242 11.79 13.68 12.96
N GLU A 243 12.42 13.05 11.96
CA GLU A 243 12.71 13.68 10.65
C GLU A 243 11.43 13.97 9.87
N ILE A 244 10.42 13.11 10.00
CA ILE A 244 9.13 13.23 9.30
C ILE A 244 8.28 14.36 9.90
N SER A 245 8.47 14.71 11.18
CA SER A 245 7.65 15.69 11.89
C SER A 245 8.32 17.06 12.09
N GLU A 246 9.65 17.14 12.13
CA GLU A 246 10.40 18.40 12.14
C GLU A 246 10.16 19.20 10.84
N ALA A 247 10.14 18.52 9.69
CA ALA A 247 9.80 19.10 8.37
C ALA A 247 8.37 19.67 8.32
N LEU A 248 7.41 19.03 9.01
CA LEU A 248 6.01 19.43 9.04
C LEU A 248 5.73 20.60 10.02
N ARG A 249 6.65 20.91 10.95
CA ARG A 249 6.55 22.02 11.91
C ARG A 249 7.21 23.32 11.43
N GLN A 250 8.29 23.26 10.64
CA GLN A 250 8.95 24.46 10.09
C GLN A 250 8.11 25.18 9.02
N SER A 251 7.40 24.43 8.16
CA SER A 251 6.51 24.96 7.11
C SER A 251 5.29 25.74 7.63
N ARG A 252 4.90 25.56 8.90
CA ARG A 252 3.77 26.28 9.52
C ARG A 252 4.15 27.57 10.26
N LYS A 253 5.39 27.70 10.72
CA LYS A 253 5.86 28.89 11.48
C LYS A 253 6.24 30.06 10.57
N ALA A 254 6.74 29.79 9.36
CA ALA A 254 7.17 30.85 8.42
C ALA A 254 6.03 31.64 7.75
N LYS A 255 4.77 31.17 7.80
CA LYS A 255 3.64 31.79 7.07
C LYS A 255 2.59 32.48 7.93
N THR A 256 2.69 32.46 9.27
CA THR A 256 1.57 32.92 10.13
C THR A 256 1.97 33.92 11.23
N ASN A 257 3.27 34.20 11.47
CA ASN A 257 3.69 34.99 12.64
C ASN A 257 4.40 36.34 12.37
N THR A 258 4.32 36.92 11.17
CA THR A 258 4.83 38.30 10.96
C THR A 258 3.83 39.24 10.27
N VAL A 259 2.51 39.02 10.38
CA VAL A 259 1.53 40.11 10.14
C VAL A 259 0.27 39.83 10.96
N ALA A 260 0.29 40.10 12.27
CA ALA A 260 -0.89 40.46 13.09
C ALA A 260 -0.61 40.21 14.59
N ALA A 261 0.04 41.17 15.25
CA ALA A 261 -0.24 41.62 16.62
C ALA A 261 0.94 42.47 17.12
N ALA A 262 0.86 43.79 16.87
CA ALA A 262 1.69 44.80 17.52
C ALA A 262 1.32 44.92 19.03
N PRO A 263 2.14 45.57 19.86
CA PRO A 263 2.04 47.02 19.98
C PRO A 263 3.38 47.77 20.08
N ALA A 264 3.33 49.06 19.76
CA ALA A 264 4.42 50.01 19.87
C ALA A 264 4.86 50.28 21.32
N PRO A 265 6.12 50.71 21.53
CA PRO A 265 6.46 51.67 22.57
C PRO A 265 6.82 53.04 21.99
N LEU A 266 6.44 54.06 22.73
CA LEU A 266 6.64 55.49 22.49
C LEU A 266 8.12 55.95 22.64
N ILE A 267 8.54 56.82 21.72
CA ILE A 267 9.26 58.12 21.87
C ILE A 267 10.60 58.16 22.65
N LEU A 268 11.67 58.63 21.98
CA LEU A 268 12.34 59.90 22.34
C LEU A 268 13.15 60.53 21.19
N ARG A 269 13.02 61.86 21.06
CA ARG A 269 13.66 62.80 20.13
C ARG A 269 15.17 62.98 20.38
N GLY A 270 15.92 63.34 19.33
CA GLY A 270 17.22 64.03 19.42
C GLY A 270 17.87 64.26 18.05
N PRO A 271 18.54 65.39 17.77
CA PRO A 271 18.35 66.13 16.53
C PRO A 271 19.44 65.93 15.45
N THR A 272 19.05 66.35 14.25
CA THR A 272 19.87 66.74 13.09
C THR A 272 21.08 67.61 13.45
N ALA A 273 22.22 67.26 12.87
CA ALA A 273 23.14 68.15 12.16
C ALA A 273 23.87 67.34 11.09
#